data_AF-A0A2J6QY85-F1
#
_entry.id   AF-A0A2J6QY85-F1
#
_cell.length_a   1.000
_cell.length_b   1.000
_cell.length_c   1.000
_cell.angle_alpha   90.00
_cell.angle_beta   90.00
_cell.angle_gamma   90.00
#
_symmetry.space_group_name_H-M   'P 1'
#
loop_
_entity.id
_entity.type
_entity.pdbx_description
1 polymer ?
#
loop_
_entity_poly.entity_id
_entity_poly.type
_entity_poly.pdbx_seq_one_letter_code
_entity_poly.pdbx_strand_id
1 'polypeptide(L)'
;MESLLDPITVAIIRTPPETSVELIHFRHSTSAKESTQCRLYYTPTDGSKHLSPPQEAEENAFLNSSEELDILPQPDIIFNHGHRNGLDVASLVAFSEGFARTQTCLSFVDFGDLEHRTSTFRSLMSAFPSAAVGGRSYGSRSSCRAAIWSPVRKLIFFTYPLVRGIDERYEELLQLSSDVDVLFVVGDSDPLCVEMHLAAIRKRMRARTWWIRVIGADHQFSMRGNNGAGTKLCNVAGQIAAKWNVEGGRDLEKTELTLQYDKVNKQSVWTEWFAHPDLKKVSEKPITVTITLSGGSLPAAGEEFAHTLSR
;
A
#
# COMPACT_ATOMS: atom_id res chain seq x y z
N MET A 1 5.74 37.67 5.85
CA MET A 1 5.21 36.36 5.44
C MET A 1 5.28 35.46 6.64
N GLU A 2 4.34 35.66 7.56
CA GLU A 2 4.16 34.80 8.72
C GLU A 2 3.65 33.44 8.25
N SER A 3 4.31 32.42 8.76
CA SER A 3 4.03 31.01 8.53
C SER A 3 2.60 30.68 8.99
N LEU A 4 1.68 30.52 8.03
CA LEU A 4 0.36 29.91 8.21
C LEU A 4 0.52 28.41 8.53
N LEU A 5 1.08 28.11 9.69
CA LEU A 5 0.83 26.83 10.35
C LEU A 5 -0.43 27.05 11.17
N ASP A 6 -1.52 26.44 10.71
CA ASP A 6 -2.79 26.35 11.44
C ASP A 6 -2.50 25.87 12.88
N PRO A 7 -3.21 26.35 13.93
CA PRO A 7 -2.95 25.99 15.33
C PRO A 7 -3.18 24.51 15.69
N ILE A 8 -3.38 23.66 14.69
CA ILE A 8 -3.64 22.23 14.83
C ILE A 8 -2.31 21.53 15.10
N THR A 9 -2.02 21.46 16.40
CA THR A 9 -1.22 20.42 17.08
C THR A 9 0.29 20.64 17.08
N VAL A 10 0.81 20.89 18.28
CA VAL A 10 2.21 20.66 18.67
C VAL A 10 2.47 19.15 18.55
N ALA A 11 2.65 18.65 17.34
CA ALA A 11 3.00 17.26 17.08
C ALA A 11 4.47 17.04 17.45
N ILE A 12 4.73 15.98 18.21
CA ILE A 12 6.09 15.55 18.52
C ILE A 12 6.75 15.10 17.20
N ILE A 13 7.67 15.93 16.70
CA ILE A 13 8.51 15.61 15.55
C ILE A 13 9.49 14.51 16.00
N ARG A 14 9.59 13.44 15.21
CA ARG A 14 10.43 12.28 15.53
C ARG A 14 11.58 12.15 14.54
N THR A 15 12.67 11.51 14.96
CA THR A 15 13.76 11.06 14.08
C THR A 15 13.67 9.54 13.88
N PRO A 16 13.93 9.03 12.67
CA PRO A 16 13.89 7.59 12.41
C PRO A 16 15.09 6.87 13.06
N PRO A 17 14.91 5.65 13.58
CA PRO A 17 16.03 4.81 14.01
C PRO A 17 16.84 4.33 12.80
N GLU A 18 18.16 4.35 12.92
CA GLU A 18 19.07 3.81 11.91
C GLU A 18 19.32 2.31 12.16
N THR A 19 18.61 1.48 11.41
CA THR A 19 18.91 0.05 11.27
C THR A 19 19.43 -0.23 9.86
N SER A 20 20.42 -1.12 9.73
CA SER A 20 20.88 -1.57 8.40
C SER A 20 19.84 -2.52 7.81
N VAL A 21 19.42 -2.23 6.58
CA VAL A 21 18.52 -3.09 5.80
C VAL A 21 19.37 -3.95 4.88
N GLU A 22 19.08 -5.24 4.84
CA GLU A 22 19.63 -6.19 3.89
C GLU A 22 18.70 -6.38 2.69
N LEU A 23 19.28 -6.81 1.58
CA LEU A 23 18.60 -6.99 0.31
C LEU A 23 19.02 -8.31 -0.33
N ILE A 24 18.02 -9.16 -0.63
CA ILE A 24 18.20 -10.40 -1.39
C ILE A 24 17.54 -10.25 -2.77
N HIS A 25 18.27 -10.64 -3.82
CA HIS A 25 17.77 -10.72 -5.19
C HIS A 25 17.52 -12.18 -5.54
N PHE A 26 16.36 -12.49 -6.12
CA PHE A 26 16.05 -13.84 -6.58
C PHE A 26 15.00 -13.80 -7.70
N ARG A 27 14.74 -14.95 -8.31
CA ARG A 27 13.61 -15.14 -9.25
C ARG A 27 12.62 -16.14 -8.68
N HIS A 28 11.34 -15.90 -8.90
CA HIS A 28 10.25 -16.79 -8.51
C HIS A 28 9.40 -17.16 -9.72
N SER A 29 9.06 -18.43 -9.86
CA SER A 29 8.16 -18.92 -10.90
C SER A 29 6.71 -18.54 -10.58
N THR A 30 6.09 -17.74 -11.45
CA THR A 30 4.69 -17.29 -11.28
C THR A 30 3.70 -18.17 -12.05
N SER A 31 4.21 -18.92 -13.02
CA SER A 31 3.51 -19.96 -13.76
C SER A 31 4.53 -20.96 -14.33
N ALA A 32 4.05 -22.06 -14.92
CA ALA A 32 4.92 -23.07 -15.54
C ALA A 32 5.84 -22.52 -16.65
N LYS A 33 5.55 -21.32 -17.20
CA LYS A 33 6.31 -20.71 -18.30
C LYS A 33 6.92 -19.36 -17.94
N GLU A 34 6.62 -18.82 -16.77
CA GLU A 34 6.96 -17.45 -16.41
C GLU A 34 7.62 -17.38 -15.04
N SER A 35 8.54 -16.42 -14.92
CA SER A 35 9.17 -16.06 -13.67
C SER A 35 9.30 -14.55 -13.56
N THR A 36 9.24 -14.06 -12.33
CA THR A 36 9.45 -12.65 -12.00
C THR A 36 10.73 -12.47 -11.21
N GLN A 37 11.41 -11.34 -11.40
CA GLN A 37 12.52 -10.92 -10.55
C GLN A 37 11.96 -10.30 -9.27
N CYS A 38 12.48 -10.75 -8.14
CA CYS A 38 12.11 -10.32 -6.81
C CYS A 38 13.29 -9.65 -6.08
N ARG A 39 12.96 -8.74 -5.16
CA ARG A 39 13.86 -8.12 -4.19
C ARG A 39 13.23 -8.18 -2.81
N LEU A 40 13.87 -8.86 -1.88
CA LEU A 40 13.44 -8.95 -0.48
C LEU A 40 14.28 -8.00 0.36
N TYR A 41 13.65 -6.97 0.92
CA TYR A 41 14.26 -6.05 1.86
C TYR A 41 13.87 -6.45 3.29
N TYR A 42 14.83 -6.60 4.19
CA TYR A 42 14.56 -6.96 5.59
C TYR A 42 15.64 -6.43 6.52
N THR A 43 15.34 -6.36 7.82
CA THR A 43 16.35 -6.09 8.87
C THR A 43 16.58 -7.38 9.67
N PRO A 44 17.80 -7.92 9.72
CA PRO A 44 18.12 -9.07 10.56
C PRO A 44 17.79 -8.78 12.03
N THR A 45 17.07 -9.68 12.69
CA THR A 45 16.86 -9.62 14.14
C THR A 45 18.03 -10.31 14.86
N ASP A 46 18.44 -9.82 16.03
CA ASP A 46 19.51 -10.46 16.82
C ASP A 46 19.30 -11.98 16.93
N GLY A 47 20.24 -12.76 16.36
CA GLY A 47 20.21 -14.22 16.34
C GLY A 47 19.73 -14.87 15.03
N SER A 48 19.17 -14.12 14.08
CA SER A 48 18.96 -14.65 12.73
C SER A 48 20.33 -14.82 12.05
N LYS A 49 20.60 -16.00 11.48
CA LYS A 49 21.79 -16.18 10.64
C LYS A 49 21.73 -15.14 9.54
N HIS A 50 22.77 -14.32 9.40
CA HIS A 50 22.97 -13.55 8.18
C HIS A 50 22.89 -14.53 7.01
N LEU A 51 21.87 -14.36 6.18
CA LEU A 51 21.82 -15.05 4.90
C LEU A 51 22.98 -14.44 4.12
N SER A 52 24.09 -15.19 4.05
CA SER A 52 25.23 -14.76 3.24
C SER A 52 24.69 -14.54 1.83
N PRO A 53 24.91 -13.35 1.24
CA PRO A 53 24.53 -13.14 -0.15
C PRO A 53 25.09 -14.31 -0.97
N PRO A 54 24.32 -14.89 -1.91
CA PRO A 54 24.89 -15.87 -2.82
C PRO A 54 26.16 -15.27 -3.42
N GLN A 55 27.30 -15.96 -3.27
CA GLN A 55 28.62 -15.47 -3.66
C GLN A 55 28.59 -14.92 -5.09
N GLU A 56 28.69 -13.59 -5.25
CA GLU A 56 28.91 -12.68 -6.43
C GLU A 56 28.57 -13.12 -7.88
N ALA A 57 28.06 -14.32 -8.13
CA ALA A 57 27.88 -14.91 -9.45
C ALA A 57 26.42 -15.22 -9.80
N GLU A 58 25.47 -15.09 -8.86
CA GLU A 58 24.06 -15.36 -9.14
C GLU A 58 23.14 -14.23 -8.64
N GLU A 59 23.23 -13.04 -9.24
CA GLU A 59 22.14 -12.04 -9.22
C GLU A 59 20.79 -12.58 -9.74
N ASN A 60 20.76 -13.85 -10.17
CA ASN A 60 19.63 -14.56 -10.76
C ASN A 60 19.38 -15.93 -10.12
N ALA A 61 19.77 -16.15 -8.86
CA ALA A 61 19.45 -17.39 -8.16
C ALA A 61 17.94 -17.68 -8.27
N PHE A 62 17.62 -18.83 -8.85
CA PHE A 62 16.25 -19.22 -9.18
C PHE A 62 15.73 -20.09 -8.04
N LEU A 63 14.97 -19.50 -7.12
CA LEU A 63 14.44 -20.22 -5.97
C LEU A 63 13.14 -20.90 -6.38
N ASN A 64 13.21 -22.21 -6.55
CA ASN A 64 12.11 -23.04 -7.06
C ASN A 64 11.65 -24.11 -6.09
N SER A 65 12.51 -24.50 -5.15
CA SER A 65 12.14 -25.50 -4.16
C SER A 65 11.48 -24.84 -2.95
N SER A 66 10.52 -25.52 -2.33
CA SER A 66 9.92 -25.06 -1.07
C SER A 66 10.97 -24.87 0.01
N GLU A 67 11.99 -25.72 0.05
CA GLU A 67 13.09 -25.68 1.03
C GLU A 67 13.93 -24.38 0.93
N GLU A 68 14.14 -23.88 -0.29
CA GLU A 68 14.83 -22.60 -0.54
C GLU A 68 13.98 -21.36 -0.20
N LEU A 69 12.66 -21.49 -0.26
CA LEU A 69 11.75 -20.40 0.11
C LEU A 69 11.55 -20.34 1.63
N ASP A 70 11.61 -21.48 2.31
CA ASP A 70 11.43 -21.59 3.77
C ASP A 70 12.55 -20.90 4.57
N ILE A 71 13.74 -20.69 3.96
CA ILE A 71 14.85 -19.96 4.59
C ILE A 71 14.70 -18.44 4.48
N LEU A 72 13.82 -17.93 3.60
CA LEU A 72 13.62 -16.50 3.45
C LEU A 72 12.70 -15.94 4.54
N PRO A 73 12.99 -14.74 5.05
CA PRO A 73 12.04 -14.02 5.89
C PRO A 73 10.69 -13.86 5.18
N GLN A 74 9.60 -14.21 5.87
CA GLN A 74 8.26 -14.03 5.33
C GLN A 74 7.96 -12.52 5.16
N PRO A 75 7.44 -12.08 4.00
CA PRO A 75 7.18 -10.68 3.77
C PRO A 75 5.93 -10.20 4.50
N ASP A 76 6.04 -9.06 5.17
CA ASP A 76 4.87 -8.35 5.71
C ASP A 76 4.10 -7.62 4.60
N ILE A 77 4.79 -7.28 3.50
CA ILE A 77 4.20 -6.67 2.31
C ILE A 77 4.77 -7.23 1.01
N ILE A 78 3.90 -7.49 0.03
CA ILE A 78 4.27 -7.68 -1.37
C ILE A 78 4.02 -6.40 -2.16
N PHE A 79 4.99 -5.95 -2.95
CA PHE A 79 5.00 -4.63 -3.56
C PHE A 79 5.36 -4.64 -5.05
N ASN A 80 4.59 -3.94 -5.88
CA ASN A 80 4.88 -3.82 -7.32
C ASN A 80 5.27 -2.38 -7.72
N HIS A 81 6.13 -2.27 -8.72
CA HIS A 81 6.59 -0.98 -9.26
C HIS A 81 5.56 -0.31 -10.19
N GLY A 82 5.85 0.94 -10.59
CA GLY A 82 5.03 1.70 -11.54
C GLY A 82 5.14 1.25 -12.99
N HIS A 83 4.41 1.92 -13.89
CA HIS A 83 4.47 1.61 -15.32
C HIS A 83 5.86 1.91 -15.89
N ARG A 84 6.41 1.02 -16.73
CA ARG A 84 7.69 1.14 -17.45
C ARG A 84 8.95 1.38 -16.62
N ASN A 85 8.86 1.32 -15.30
CA ASN A 85 10.01 1.47 -14.40
C ASN A 85 10.29 0.13 -13.73
N GLY A 86 11.56 -0.22 -13.48
CA GLY A 86 11.91 -1.41 -12.68
C GLY A 86 11.88 -1.13 -11.18
N LEU A 87 12.62 -1.95 -10.43
CA LEU A 87 12.75 -1.81 -8.97
C LEU A 87 13.79 -0.75 -8.54
N ASP A 88 14.61 -0.25 -9.47
CA ASP A 88 15.71 0.71 -9.20
C ASP A 88 15.28 2.16 -9.05
N VAL A 89 13.98 2.44 -9.04
CA VAL A 89 13.52 3.82 -8.84
C VAL A 89 13.84 4.26 -7.42
N ALA A 90 14.62 5.32 -7.27
CA ALA A 90 15.09 5.82 -5.97
C ALA A 90 13.97 6.02 -4.94
N SER A 91 12.80 6.52 -5.34
CA SER A 91 11.64 6.68 -4.45
C SER A 91 11.10 5.33 -3.94
N LEU A 92 11.11 4.31 -4.80
CA LEU A 92 10.64 2.97 -4.47
C LEU A 92 11.66 2.26 -3.56
N VAL A 93 12.94 2.27 -3.94
CA VAL A 93 14.02 1.71 -3.12
C VAL A 93 13.99 2.32 -1.71
N ALA A 94 13.96 3.66 -1.62
CA ALA A 94 13.94 4.33 -0.33
C ALA A 94 12.69 3.97 0.49
N PHE A 95 11.51 3.89 -0.13
CA PHE A 95 10.30 3.45 0.56
C PHE A 95 10.41 2.02 1.08
N SER A 96 10.87 1.08 0.23
CA SER A 96 11.05 -0.32 0.60
C SER A 96 12.08 -0.50 1.71
N GLU A 97 13.22 0.19 1.65
CA GLU A 97 14.20 0.24 2.74
C GLU A 97 13.59 0.80 4.02
N GLY A 98 12.86 1.92 3.92
CA GLY A 98 12.17 2.53 5.05
C GLY A 98 11.21 1.56 5.74
N PHE A 99 10.39 0.86 4.95
CA PHE A 99 9.49 -0.17 5.46
C PHE A 99 10.27 -1.33 6.09
N ALA A 100 11.36 -1.72 5.43
CA ALA A 100 12.18 -2.87 5.80
C ALA A 100 12.97 -2.72 7.11
N ARG A 101 13.03 -1.51 7.67
CA ARG A 101 13.69 -1.23 8.96
C ARG A 101 13.06 -1.96 10.14
N THR A 102 11.78 -2.31 10.04
CA THR A 102 11.03 -2.96 11.13
C THR A 102 10.20 -4.16 10.68
N GLN A 103 10.01 -4.34 9.38
CA GLN A 103 9.21 -5.39 8.76
C GLN A 103 9.90 -5.88 7.49
N THR A 104 9.37 -6.87 6.79
CA THR A 104 9.94 -7.40 5.55
C THR A 104 9.15 -6.94 4.34
N CYS A 105 9.83 -6.48 3.29
CA CYS A 105 9.20 -6.00 2.05
C CYS A 105 9.69 -6.81 0.84
N LEU A 106 8.79 -7.57 0.20
CA LEU A 106 9.05 -8.26 -1.05
C LEU A 106 8.58 -7.41 -2.23
N SER A 107 9.50 -6.90 -3.04
CA SER A 107 9.18 -6.19 -4.28
C SER A 107 9.41 -7.08 -5.51
N PHE A 108 8.60 -6.94 -6.57
CA PHE A 108 8.76 -7.75 -7.78
C PHE A 108 8.60 -6.96 -9.09
N VAL A 109 9.23 -7.46 -10.15
CA VAL A 109 9.22 -6.89 -11.50
C VAL A 109 8.13 -7.52 -12.37
N ASP A 110 7.25 -6.71 -12.93
CA ASP A 110 6.28 -7.16 -13.91
C ASP A 110 5.96 -6.01 -14.87
N PHE A 111 6.23 -6.19 -16.16
CA PHE A 111 5.96 -5.19 -17.20
C PHE A 111 4.67 -5.44 -17.99
N GLY A 112 3.92 -6.47 -17.62
CA GLY A 112 2.61 -6.77 -18.19
C GLY A 112 1.56 -5.70 -17.87
N ASP A 113 0.36 -5.93 -18.41
CA ASP A 113 -0.81 -5.10 -18.14
C ASP A 113 -1.35 -5.31 -16.71
N LEU A 114 -2.48 -4.68 -16.38
CA LEU A 114 -3.06 -4.78 -15.04
C LEU A 114 -3.48 -6.21 -14.68
N GLU A 115 -4.01 -6.98 -15.63
CA GLU A 115 -4.50 -8.33 -15.36
C GLU A 115 -3.32 -9.28 -15.15
N HIS A 116 -2.28 -9.18 -15.98
CA HIS A 116 -1.05 -9.94 -15.80
C HIS A 116 -0.41 -9.65 -14.44
N ARG A 117 -0.24 -8.37 -14.08
CA ARG A 117 0.32 -7.98 -12.77
C ARG A 117 -0.56 -8.45 -11.60
N THR A 118 -1.87 -8.43 -11.76
CA THR A 118 -2.82 -8.92 -10.77
C THR A 118 -2.66 -10.43 -10.56
N SER A 119 -2.47 -11.19 -11.64
CA SER A 119 -2.16 -12.62 -11.59
C SER A 119 -0.83 -12.88 -10.87
N THR A 120 0.21 -12.13 -11.21
CA THR A 120 1.53 -12.21 -10.55
C THR A 120 1.42 -11.94 -9.04
N PHE A 121 0.66 -10.92 -8.63
CA PHE A 121 0.38 -10.68 -7.21
C PHE A 121 -0.25 -11.90 -6.54
N ARG A 122 -1.25 -12.53 -7.16
CA ARG A 122 -1.93 -13.69 -6.58
C ARG A 122 -1.03 -14.90 -6.47
N SER A 123 -0.19 -15.14 -7.46
CA SER A 123 0.84 -16.18 -7.41
C SER A 123 1.80 -15.94 -6.24
N LEU A 124 2.35 -14.71 -6.12
CA LEU A 124 3.26 -14.37 -5.03
C LEU A 124 2.57 -14.41 -3.65
N MET A 125 1.33 -13.96 -3.51
CA MET A 125 0.57 -14.07 -2.25
C MET A 125 0.35 -15.53 -1.82
N SER A 126 0.25 -16.45 -2.78
CA SER A 126 0.13 -17.89 -2.48
C SER A 126 1.44 -18.50 -2.03
N ALA A 127 2.58 -18.05 -2.58
CA ALA A 127 3.91 -18.55 -2.22
C ALA A 127 4.46 -17.86 -0.96
N PHE A 128 4.11 -16.59 -0.75
CA PHE A 128 4.57 -15.73 0.32
C PHE A 128 3.37 -15.07 1.01
N PRO A 129 2.71 -15.77 1.95
CA PRO A 129 1.62 -15.19 2.72
C PRO A 129 2.08 -13.88 3.39
N SER A 130 1.40 -12.78 3.08
CA SER A 130 1.75 -11.44 3.56
C SER A 130 0.55 -10.74 4.18
N ALA A 131 0.81 -9.88 5.16
CA ALA A 131 -0.23 -9.11 5.83
C ALA A 131 -0.82 -8.01 4.93
N ALA A 132 -0.03 -7.50 3.99
CA ALA A 132 -0.39 -6.43 3.08
C ALA A 132 0.08 -6.68 1.65
N VAL A 133 -0.61 -6.04 0.71
CA VAL A 133 -0.07 -5.81 -0.64
C VAL A 133 -0.08 -4.33 -0.95
N GLY A 134 0.80 -3.92 -1.85
CA GLY A 134 0.88 -2.53 -2.23
C GLY A 134 1.58 -2.34 -3.55
N GLY A 135 1.73 -1.10 -3.94
CA GLY A 135 2.54 -0.80 -5.11
C GLY A 135 2.66 0.67 -5.36
N ARG A 136 3.52 1.00 -6.31
CA ARG A 136 3.74 2.36 -6.79
C ARG A 136 2.94 2.62 -8.06
N SER A 137 2.15 3.70 -8.13
CA SER A 137 1.49 4.12 -9.36
C SER A 137 0.66 2.99 -10.01
N TYR A 138 1.06 2.50 -11.18
CA TYR A 138 0.44 1.36 -11.84
C TYR A 138 0.45 0.08 -10.99
N GLY A 139 1.48 -0.12 -10.18
CA GLY A 139 1.55 -1.19 -9.18
C GLY A 139 0.50 -1.05 -8.07
N SER A 140 0.13 0.18 -7.68
CA SER A 140 -0.97 0.39 -6.72
C SER A 140 -2.29 -0.10 -7.31
N ARG A 141 -2.55 0.18 -8.60
CA ARG A 141 -3.75 -0.30 -9.29
C ARG A 141 -3.81 -1.82 -9.39
N SER A 142 -2.72 -2.49 -9.78
CA SER A 142 -2.71 -3.96 -9.83
C SER A 142 -2.84 -4.58 -8.43
N SER A 143 -2.24 -3.98 -7.40
CA SER A 143 -2.42 -4.44 -6.01
C SER A 143 -3.87 -4.28 -5.53
N CYS A 144 -4.57 -3.21 -5.94
CA CYS A 144 -5.99 -3.00 -5.66
C CYS A 144 -6.84 -4.12 -6.28
N ARG A 145 -6.66 -4.40 -7.59
CA ARG A 145 -7.37 -5.48 -8.28
C ARG A 145 -7.06 -6.86 -7.71
N ALA A 146 -5.82 -7.08 -7.27
CA ALA A 146 -5.43 -8.33 -6.62
C ALA A 146 -6.19 -8.55 -5.31
N ALA A 147 -6.38 -7.49 -4.52
CA ALA A 147 -7.02 -7.58 -3.20
C ALA A 147 -8.54 -7.77 -3.23
N ILE A 148 -9.26 -7.35 -4.29
CA ILE A 148 -10.73 -7.55 -4.40
C ILE A 148 -11.11 -9.03 -4.22
N TRP A 149 -10.23 -9.95 -4.65
CA TRP A 149 -10.48 -11.39 -4.64
C TRP A 149 -9.44 -12.17 -3.81
N SER A 150 -8.79 -11.52 -2.85
CA SER A 150 -7.78 -12.16 -2.00
C SER A 150 -8.14 -12.05 -0.51
N PRO A 151 -7.50 -12.85 0.36
CA PRO A 151 -7.67 -12.74 1.81
C PRO A 151 -6.93 -11.52 2.41
N VAL A 152 -6.19 -10.75 1.61
CA VAL A 152 -5.44 -9.59 2.12
C VAL A 152 -6.41 -8.49 2.53
N ARG A 153 -6.14 -7.87 3.68
CA ARG A 153 -6.98 -6.81 4.28
C ARG A 153 -6.26 -5.48 4.43
N LYS A 154 -5.01 -5.38 4.01
CA LYS A 154 -4.21 -4.15 4.10
C LYS A 154 -3.62 -3.82 2.74
N LEU A 155 -3.85 -2.59 2.30
CA LEU A 155 -3.39 -2.05 1.04
C LEU A 155 -2.53 -0.81 1.26
N ILE A 156 -1.35 -0.76 0.66
CA ILE A 156 -0.47 0.41 0.72
C ILE A 156 -0.24 0.96 -0.69
N PHE A 157 -0.87 2.09 -0.98
CA PHE A 157 -0.81 2.73 -2.28
C PHE A 157 0.17 3.90 -2.27
N PHE A 158 1.36 3.66 -2.82
CA PHE A 158 2.38 4.67 -3.03
C PHE A 158 2.11 5.38 -4.37
N THR A 159 1.57 6.59 -4.32
CA THR A 159 1.11 7.37 -5.49
C THR A 159 0.06 6.67 -6.37
N TYR A 160 -1.12 6.35 -5.83
CA TYR A 160 -2.24 5.83 -6.65
C TYR A 160 -2.65 6.84 -7.72
N PRO A 161 -2.60 6.53 -9.02
CA PRO A 161 -2.94 7.50 -10.04
C PRO A 161 -4.46 7.52 -10.21
N LEU A 162 -5.17 8.55 -9.76
CA LEU A 162 -6.63 8.67 -9.87
C LEU A 162 -7.11 9.33 -11.18
N VAL A 163 -6.49 10.43 -11.61
CA VAL A 163 -7.14 11.40 -12.52
C VAL A 163 -7.34 10.88 -13.95
N ARG A 164 -6.45 10.02 -14.46
CA ARG A 164 -6.58 9.50 -15.83
C ARG A 164 -7.56 8.33 -15.85
N GLY A 165 -8.70 8.44 -16.53
CA GLY A 165 -9.72 7.38 -16.49
C GLY A 165 -10.36 7.28 -15.10
N ILE A 166 -10.72 8.43 -14.55
CA ILE A 166 -11.17 8.58 -13.16
C ILE A 166 -12.33 7.64 -12.80
N ASP A 167 -13.27 7.42 -13.71
CA ASP A 167 -14.44 6.56 -13.45
C ASP A 167 -14.03 5.10 -13.21
N GLU A 168 -13.22 4.53 -14.09
CA GLU A 168 -12.68 3.16 -13.95
C GLU A 168 -11.89 3.03 -12.64
N ARG A 169 -11.06 4.02 -12.32
CA ARG A 169 -10.19 3.97 -11.15
C ARG A 169 -10.91 4.21 -9.84
N TYR A 170 -12.00 4.98 -9.87
CA TYR A 170 -12.94 5.08 -8.75
C TYR A 170 -13.63 3.74 -8.54
N GLU A 171 -14.13 3.12 -9.61
CA GLU A 171 -14.81 1.83 -9.53
C GLU A 171 -13.92 0.75 -8.92
N GLU A 172 -12.62 0.71 -9.27
CA GLU A 172 -11.64 -0.18 -8.64
C GLU A 172 -11.57 -0.02 -7.11
N LEU A 173 -11.53 1.23 -6.63
CA LEU A 173 -11.44 1.53 -5.20
C LEU A 173 -12.76 1.29 -4.46
N LEU A 174 -13.90 1.52 -5.12
CA LEU A 174 -15.24 1.33 -4.55
C LEU A 174 -15.61 -0.15 -4.39
N GLN A 175 -14.97 -1.03 -5.16
CA GLN A 175 -15.14 -2.49 -5.03
C GLN A 175 -14.46 -3.08 -3.80
N LEU A 176 -13.53 -2.36 -3.15
CA LEU A 176 -12.88 -2.84 -1.93
C LEU A 176 -13.89 -2.97 -0.79
N SER A 177 -13.87 -4.11 -0.10
CA SER A 177 -14.77 -4.43 1.00
C SER A 177 -14.50 -3.56 2.24
N SER A 178 -15.47 -3.49 3.15
CA SER A 178 -15.40 -2.66 4.35
C SER A 178 -14.39 -3.15 5.39
N ASP A 179 -13.97 -4.40 5.32
CA ASP A 179 -12.92 -5.00 6.16
C ASP A 179 -11.50 -4.77 5.62
N VAL A 180 -11.35 -4.07 4.48
CA VAL A 180 -10.06 -3.66 3.93
C VAL A 180 -9.64 -2.29 4.45
N ASP A 181 -8.37 -2.20 4.84
CA ASP A 181 -7.68 -0.98 5.23
C ASP A 181 -6.76 -0.51 4.11
N VAL A 182 -6.85 0.77 3.74
CA VAL A 182 -6.07 1.38 2.66
C VAL A 182 -5.26 2.54 3.18
N LEU A 183 -3.94 2.49 3.01
CA LEU A 183 -3.03 3.59 3.24
C LEU A 183 -2.64 4.24 1.91
N PHE A 184 -3.04 5.49 1.72
CA PHE A 184 -2.54 6.32 0.63
C PHE A 184 -1.26 7.04 1.07
N VAL A 185 -0.21 6.95 0.27
CA VAL A 185 1.03 7.72 0.42
C VAL A 185 1.18 8.57 -0.83
N VAL A 186 0.76 9.82 -0.76
CA VAL A 186 0.56 10.68 -1.94
C VAL A 186 1.06 12.08 -1.63
N GLY A 187 1.79 12.66 -2.58
CA GLY A 187 2.22 14.04 -2.51
C GLY A 187 1.09 15.02 -2.83
N ASP A 188 1.03 16.15 -2.14
CA ASP A 188 0.00 17.17 -2.39
C ASP A 188 0.12 17.88 -3.74
N SER A 189 1.26 17.68 -4.42
CA SER A 189 1.57 18.23 -5.74
C SER A 189 1.51 17.16 -6.83
N ASP A 190 0.94 15.98 -6.56
CA ASP A 190 0.77 14.89 -7.53
C ASP A 190 -0.35 15.20 -8.55
N PRO A 191 -0.04 15.46 -9.83
CA PRO A 191 -1.04 15.77 -10.84
C PRO A 191 -1.90 14.57 -11.25
N LEU A 192 -1.47 13.34 -10.91
CA LEU A 192 -2.21 12.13 -11.18
C LEU A 192 -3.10 11.73 -10.01
N CYS A 193 -2.93 12.32 -8.82
CA CYS A 193 -3.73 12.04 -7.63
C CYS A 193 -4.07 13.33 -6.89
N VAL A 194 -4.85 14.19 -7.55
CA VAL A 194 -5.23 15.49 -6.98
C VAL A 194 -6.02 15.29 -5.70
N GLU A 195 -5.65 16.03 -4.65
CA GLU A 195 -6.20 15.95 -3.29
C GLU A 195 -7.74 15.99 -3.26
N MET A 196 -8.36 16.89 -4.03
CA MET A 196 -9.82 16.97 -4.13
C MET A 196 -10.44 15.63 -4.57
N HIS A 197 -9.86 14.98 -5.57
CA HIS A 197 -10.35 13.68 -6.06
C HIS A 197 -10.05 12.55 -5.08
N LEU A 198 -8.91 12.60 -4.39
CA LEU A 198 -8.58 11.62 -3.35
C LEU A 198 -9.56 11.73 -2.16
N ALA A 199 -9.82 12.95 -1.68
CA ALA A 199 -10.80 13.20 -0.62
C ALA A 199 -12.21 12.75 -1.03
N ALA A 200 -12.62 13.05 -2.26
CA ALA A 200 -13.94 12.66 -2.77
C ALA A 200 -14.12 11.13 -2.85
N ILE A 201 -13.11 10.39 -3.33
CA ILE A 201 -13.23 8.92 -3.41
C ILE A 201 -13.14 8.28 -2.03
N ARG A 202 -12.25 8.76 -1.14
CA ARG A 202 -12.13 8.24 0.23
C ARG A 202 -13.43 8.35 1.03
N LYS A 203 -14.23 9.40 0.80
CA LYS A 203 -15.59 9.55 1.39
C LYS A 203 -16.57 8.47 0.93
N ARG A 204 -16.38 7.93 -0.28
CA ARG A 204 -17.29 6.97 -0.92
C ARG A 204 -16.84 5.51 -0.73
N MET A 205 -15.56 5.29 -0.44
CA MET A 205 -15.02 3.95 -0.22
C MET A 205 -15.62 3.30 1.03
N ARG A 206 -16.03 2.03 0.89
CA ARG A 206 -16.43 1.19 2.02
C ARG A 206 -15.23 0.86 2.90
N ALA A 207 -14.11 0.51 2.25
CA ALA A 207 -12.82 0.32 2.90
C ALA A 207 -12.46 1.51 3.80
N ARG A 208 -11.72 1.25 4.87
CA ARG A 208 -11.19 2.29 5.77
C ARG A 208 -9.94 2.88 5.12
N THR A 209 -9.76 4.20 5.21
CA THR A 209 -8.70 4.88 4.47
C THR A 209 -7.89 5.82 5.34
N TRP A 210 -6.57 5.73 5.22
CA TRP A 210 -5.59 6.62 5.83
C TRP A 210 -4.80 7.34 4.73
N TRP A 211 -4.24 8.50 5.04
CA TRP A 211 -3.43 9.26 4.11
C TRP A 211 -2.20 9.88 4.78
N ILE A 212 -1.03 9.52 4.26
CA ILE A 212 0.22 10.25 4.45
C ILE A 212 0.31 11.28 3.32
N ARG A 213 0.02 12.53 3.66
CA ARG A 213 0.16 13.69 2.78
C ARG A 213 1.61 14.15 2.78
N VAL A 214 2.28 14.03 1.63
CA VAL A 214 3.69 14.44 1.49
C VAL A 214 3.77 15.83 0.84
N ILE A 215 4.19 16.83 1.62
CA ILE A 215 4.14 18.24 1.20
C ILE A 215 5.18 18.54 0.12
N GLY A 216 4.72 19.09 -1.00
CA GLY A 216 5.53 19.53 -2.13
C GLY A 216 6.06 18.40 -3.02
N ALA A 217 5.62 17.16 -2.81
CA ALA A 217 6.01 16.01 -3.60
C ALA A 217 5.05 15.80 -4.80
N ASP A 218 5.60 15.53 -5.98
CA ASP A 218 4.83 15.11 -7.15
C ASP A 218 4.63 13.58 -7.21
N HIS A 219 4.11 13.08 -8.33
CA HIS A 219 3.86 11.64 -8.56
C HIS A 219 5.12 10.75 -8.45
N GLN A 220 6.29 11.33 -8.68
CA GLN A 220 7.58 10.66 -8.58
C GLN A 220 8.28 10.93 -7.24
N PHE A 221 7.64 11.66 -6.33
CA PHE A 221 8.25 12.26 -5.15
C PHE A 221 9.41 13.21 -5.47
N SER A 222 9.39 13.81 -6.66
CA SER A 222 10.30 14.91 -6.97
C SER A 222 9.84 16.15 -6.24
N MET A 223 10.78 16.87 -5.63
CA MET A 223 10.53 18.10 -4.90
C MET A 223 11.18 19.27 -5.61
N ARG A 224 10.40 20.30 -5.93
CA ARG A 224 10.90 21.49 -6.63
C ARG A 224 12.00 22.17 -5.81
N GLY A 225 13.20 22.26 -6.40
CA GLY A 225 14.34 22.96 -5.81
C GLY A 225 15.01 22.25 -4.63
N ASN A 226 14.80 20.94 -4.44
CA ASN A 226 15.44 20.18 -3.37
C ASN A 226 15.80 18.74 -3.79
N ASN A 227 16.96 18.61 -4.42
CA ASN A 227 17.47 17.31 -4.87
C ASN A 227 17.75 16.40 -3.66
N GLY A 228 17.21 15.19 -3.68
CA GLY A 228 17.41 14.17 -2.62
C GLY A 228 16.43 14.23 -1.44
N ALA A 229 15.69 15.32 -1.25
CA ALA A 229 14.67 15.37 -0.19
C ALA A 229 13.54 14.36 -0.41
N GLY A 230 13.12 14.15 -1.67
CA GLY A 230 12.14 13.13 -2.04
C GLY A 230 12.50 11.75 -1.50
N THR A 231 13.72 11.28 -1.76
CA THR A 231 14.24 10.00 -1.28
C THR A 231 14.19 9.89 0.25
N LYS A 232 14.61 10.94 0.97
CA LYS A 232 14.54 10.96 2.44
C LYS A 232 13.11 10.89 2.98
N LEU A 233 12.17 11.58 2.33
CA LEU A 233 10.74 11.50 2.70
C LEU A 233 10.16 10.13 2.38
N CYS A 234 10.49 9.52 1.24
CA CYS A 234 10.07 8.17 0.89
C CYS A 234 10.54 7.15 1.93
N ASN A 235 11.78 7.25 2.42
CA ASN A 235 12.28 6.38 3.48
C ASN A 235 11.48 6.53 4.78
N VAL A 236 11.19 7.76 5.20
CA VAL A 236 10.35 8.00 6.39
C VAL A 236 8.91 7.52 6.16
N ALA A 237 8.34 7.73 4.98
CA ALA A 237 7.01 7.25 4.63
C ALA A 237 6.93 5.71 4.70
N GLY A 238 7.97 5.00 4.26
CA GLY A 238 8.09 3.55 4.41
C GLY A 238 8.03 3.10 5.87
N GLN A 239 8.74 3.78 6.76
CA GLN A 239 8.72 3.49 8.20
C GLN A 239 7.36 3.75 8.84
N ILE A 240 6.70 4.85 8.46
CA ILE A 240 5.35 5.16 8.95
C ILE A 240 4.35 4.11 8.43
N ALA A 241 4.49 3.69 7.17
CA ALA A 241 3.66 2.65 6.57
C ALA A 241 3.86 1.28 7.26
N ALA A 242 5.10 0.92 7.62
CA ALA A 242 5.37 -0.28 8.42
C ALA A 242 4.65 -0.19 9.77
N LYS A 243 4.79 0.91 10.52
CA LYS A 243 4.07 1.11 11.79
C LYS A 243 2.54 1.00 11.63
N TRP A 244 2.00 1.56 10.55
CA TRP A 244 0.58 1.45 10.21
C TRP A 244 0.14 0.00 9.90
N ASN A 245 1.03 -0.83 9.32
CA ASN A 245 0.73 -2.21 8.95
C ASN A 245 0.54 -3.14 10.17
N VAL A 246 1.17 -2.82 11.30
CA VAL A 246 1.08 -3.61 12.54
C VAL A 246 -0.37 -3.69 13.04
N GLU A 247 -0.81 -4.87 13.47
CA GLU A 247 -2.17 -5.03 14.00
C GLU A 247 -2.37 -4.21 15.29
N GLY A 248 -3.52 -3.55 15.41
CA GLY A 248 -3.77 -2.60 16.51
C GLY A 248 -2.96 -1.29 16.43
N GLY A 249 -2.08 -1.11 15.44
CA GLY A 249 -1.28 0.10 15.24
C GLY A 249 -2.02 1.27 14.58
N ARG A 250 -3.31 1.11 14.28
CA ARG A 250 -4.15 2.07 13.53
C ARG A 250 -5.20 2.67 14.44
N ASP A 251 -5.27 4.00 14.46
CA ASP A 251 -6.37 4.74 15.08
C ASP A 251 -7.45 4.96 14.01
N LEU A 252 -8.69 4.53 14.30
CA LEU A 252 -9.82 4.61 13.37
C LEU A 252 -10.37 6.03 13.23
N GLU A 253 -10.10 6.92 14.19
CA GLU A 253 -10.55 8.30 14.18
C GLU A 253 -9.48 9.26 13.64
N LYS A 254 -8.21 8.83 13.61
CA LYS A 254 -7.08 9.63 13.14
C LYS A 254 -6.47 9.06 11.87
N THR A 255 -6.94 9.56 10.74
CA THR A 255 -6.64 9.01 9.41
C THR A 255 -5.67 9.83 8.59
N GLU A 256 -5.26 11.01 9.05
CA GLU A 256 -4.39 11.92 8.30
C GLU A 256 -3.05 12.09 8.98
N LEU A 257 -1.99 12.16 8.20
CA LEU A 257 -0.64 12.48 8.66
C LEU A 257 0.04 13.36 7.61
N THR A 258 0.71 14.42 8.06
CA THR A 258 1.50 15.27 7.17
C THR A 258 2.98 14.95 7.33
N LEU A 259 3.67 14.75 6.21
CA LEU A 259 5.10 14.51 6.11
C LEU A 259 5.73 15.55 5.20
N GLN A 260 6.80 16.21 5.65
CA GLN A 260 7.47 17.26 4.89
C GLN A 260 8.97 17.29 5.15
N TYR A 261 9.71 17.96 4.27
CA TYR A 261 11.14 18.19 4.46
C TYR A 261 11.41 19.57 5.04
N ASP A 262 11.99 19.60 6.24
CA ASP A 262 12.50 20.82 6.84
C ASP A 262 13.80 21.25 6.14
N LYS A 263 13.72 22.31 5.33
CA LYS A 263 14.85 22.82 4.56
C LYS A 263 15.93 23.46 5.44
N VAL A 264 15.56 23.99 6.60
CA VAL A 264 16.50 24.67 7.52
C VAL A 264 17.35 23.63 8.22
N ASN A 265 16.70 22.62 8.81
CA ASN A 265 17.38 21.57 9.57
C ASN A 265 17.80 20.36 8.70
N LYS A 266 17.47 20.38 7.40
CA LYS A 266 17.81 19.34 6.41
C LYS A 266 17.33 17.92 6.81
N GLN A 267 16.16 17.84 7.42
CA GLN A 267 15.59 16.61 7.96
C GLN A 267 14.13 16.42 7.54
N SER A 268 13.66 15.18 7.55
CA SER A 268 12.24 14.86 7.41
C SER A 268 11.53 15.11 8.73
N VAL A 269 10.36 15.75 8.68
CA VAL A 269 9.51 16.00 9.86
C VAL A 269 8.08 15.60 9.53
N TRP A 270 7.35 15.06 10.51
CA TRP A 270 5.97 14.66 10.33
C TRP A 270 5.14 14.89 11.59
N THR A 271 3.82 14.97 11.39
CA THR A 271 2.85 15.14 12.47
C THR A 271 2.48 13.79 13.11
N GLU A 272 1.81 13.82 14.25
CA GLU A 272 1.02 12.66 14.66
C GLU A 272 -0.17 12.47 13.71
N TRP A 273 -0.77 11.28 13.75
CA TRP A 273 -2.04 11.05 13.06
C TRP A 273 -3.11 11.99 13.66
N PHE A 274 -3.95 12.58 12.82
CA PHE A 274 -5.07 13.44 13.23
C PHE A 274 -6.34 13.11 12.44
N ALA A 275 -7.49 13.54 12.96
CA ALA A 275 -8.78 13.32 12.33
C ALA A 275 -8.94 14.22 11.10
N HIS A 276 -9.40 13.66 9.99
CA HIS A 276 -9.78 14.49 8.84
C HIS A 276 -11.07 15.26 9.17
N PRO A 277 -11.09 16.60 9.03
CA PRO A 277 -12.25 17.41 9.44
C PRO A 277 -13.56 16.98 8.75
N ASP A 278 -13.46 16.62 7.46
CA ASP A 278 -14.62 16.25 6.64
C ASP A 278 -14.82 14.75 6.35
N LEU A 279 -14.01 13.83 6.91
CA LEU A 279 -14.22 12.37 6.73
C LEU A 279 -15.04 11.77 7.88
N LYS A 280 -16.08 12.48 8.34
CA LYS A 280 -17.11 11.80 9.13
C LYS A 280 -17.82 10.83 8.21
N LYS A 281 -17.44 9.54 8.25
CA LYS A 281 -18.23 8.50 7.59
C LYS A 281 -19.65 8.66 8.10
N VAL A 282 -20.59 8.86 7.18
CA VAL A 282 -22.01 8.80 7.51
C VAL A 282 -22.17 7.43 8.15
N SER A 283 -22.54 7.38 9.43
CA SER A 283 -22.84 6.14 10.14
C SER A 283 -23.71 5.31 9.20
N GLU A 284 -23.14 4.25 8.63
CA GLU A 284 -23.90 3.27 7.86
C GLU A 284 -24.82 2.61 8.89
N LYS A 285 -25.99 3.21 9.13
CA LYS A 285 -27.07 2.47 9.79
C LYS A 285 -27.26 1.24 8.92
N PRO A 286 -27.11 0.03 9.46
CA PRO A 286 -27.33 -1.17 8.68
C PRO A 286 -28.69 -1.04 8.01
N ILE A 287 -28.72 -1.09 6.68
CA ILE A 287 -29.98 -1.11 5.96
C ILE A 287 -30.54 -2.50 6.18
N THR A 288 -31.43 -2.64 7.16
CA THR A 288 -32.20 -3.87 7.35
C THR A 288 -33.22 -3.95 6.22
N VAL A 289 -32.90 -4.71 5.16
CA VAL A 289 -33.88 -5.06 4.15
C VAL A 289 -34.74 -6.19 4.71
N THR A 290 -35.99 -5.90 5.05
CA THR A 290 -36.95 -6.93 5.43
C THR A 290 -37.59 -7.49 4.17
N ILE A 291 -37.29 -8.75 3.84
CA ILE A 291 -37.93 -9.46 2.73
C ILE A 291 -39.17 -10.16 3.29
N THR A 292 -40.36 -9.63 2.99
CA THR A 292 -41.62 -10.28 3.34
C THR A 292 -42.03 -11.22 2.21
N LEU A 293 -42.06 -12.51 2.48
CA LEU A 293 -42.60 -13.51 1.56
C LEU A 293 -44.11 -13.59 1.78
N SER A 294 -44.91 -13.14 0.81
CA SER A 294 -46.35 -13.35 0.81
C SER A 294 -46.68 -14.73 0.23
N GLY A 295 -47.14 -15.68 1.05
CA GLY A 295 -47.88 -16.84 0.54
C GLY A 295 -47.48 -18.27 0.92
N GLY A 296 -46.59 -18.52 1.89
CA GLY A 296 -46.36 -19.88 2.37
C GLY A 296 -44.89 -20.21 2.66
N SER A 297 -44.69 -21.41 3.19
CA SER A 297 -43.43 -22.01 3.66
C SER A 297 -42.22 -21.77 2.76
N LEU A 298 -41.02 -21.72 3.38
CA LEU A 298 -39.74 -21.60 2.69
C LEU A 298 -39.62 -22.67 1.57
N PRO A 299 -39.30 -22.28 0.33
CA PRO A 299 -39.13 -23.24 -0.76
C PRO A 299 -37.97 -24.19 -0.49
N ALA A 300 -38.05 -25.38 -1.08
CA ALA A 300 -36.93 -26.33 -1.07
C ALA A 300 -35.74 -25.76 -1.87
N ALA A 301 -34.53 -26.24 -1.58
CA ALA A 301 -33.32 -25.77 -2.25
C ALA A 301 -33.45 -25.91 -3.78
N GLY A 302 -33.38 -24.78 -4.50
CA GLY A 302 -33.38 -24.73 -5.97
C GLY A 302 -34.64 -24.19 -6.64
N GLU A 303 -35.66 -23.75 -5.89
CA GLU A 303 -36.84 -23.11 -6.49
C GLU A 303 -36.72 -21.59 -6.56
N GLU A 304 -37.12 -21.01 -7.70
CA GLU A 304 -37.25 -19.56 -7.87
C GLU A 304 -38.55 -19.05 -7.21
N PHE A 305 -38.49 -17.88 -6.56
CA PHE A 305 -39.70 -17.23 -6.04
C PHE A 305 -39.73 -15.74 -6.35
N ALA A 306 -40.96 -15.24 -6.54
CA ALA A 306 -41.23 -13.83 -6.73
C ALA A 306 -41.08 -13.09 -5.40
N HIS A 307 -40.34 -11.98 -5.41
CA HIS A 307 -40.20 -11.09 -4.28
C HIS A 307 -40.50 -9.66 -4.72
N THR A 308 -40.97 -8.84 -3.80
CA THR A 308 -41.19 -7.40 -4.02
C THR A 308 -40.32 -6.62 -3.04
N LEU A 309 -39.44 -5.77 -3.56
CA LEU A 309 -38.65 -4.84 -2.75
C LEU A 309 -39.50 -3.58 -2.52
N SER A 310 -39.85 -3.31 -1.26
CA SER A 310 -40.39 -2.02 -0.85
C SER A 310 -39.33 -1.23 -0.09
N ARG A 311 -39.33 0.10 -0.28
CA ARG A 311 -38.34 1.03 0.28
C ARG A 311 -38.87 1.66 1.55
#